data_AF-A0A9P7N0H5-F1
#
_entry.id   AF-A0A9P7N0H5-F1
#
_cell.length_a   1.000
_cell.length_b   1.000
_cell.length_c   1.000
_cell.angle_alpha   90.00
_cell.angle_beta   90.00
_cell.angle_gamma   90.00
#
_symmetry.space_group_name_H-M   'P 1'
#
loop_
_entity.id
_entity.type
_entity.pdbx_description
1 polymer ?
#
loop_
_entity_poly.entity_id
_entity_poly.type
_entity_poly.pdbx_seq_one_letter_code
_entity_poly.pdbx_strand_id
1 'polypeptide(L)'
;MSHLHRSLRRDAHLKHYGRLQYTLFLKGIGLNLEECLMFWRSSFHKVTDDQFNKEYRYNVRHAYGEVGGDSNRRGGGYSPYSCQKILTEHPPGPGEAHGCPYRHFNMENLTALVQAMGVSDRSVLQGIKEDRDKQKFHMACNRVFEHIHKAEIKKAKDESVMTSNQLETIVHPNEYFKRSYLLKNLGKDGDVKMED
;
A
#
# COMPACT_ATOMS: atom_id res chain seq x y z
N MET A 1 -0.33 -0.71 -3.26
CA MET A 1 1.05 -0.19 -3.12
C MET A 1 2.08 -0.84 -4.05
N SER A 2 1.87 -2.08 -4.54
CA SER A 2 2.81 -2.75 -5.48
C SER A 2 3.21 -1.89 -6.69
N HIS A 3 2.26 -1.17 -7.31
CA HIS A 3 2.55 -0.29 -8.43
C HIS A 3 3.56 0.84 -8.12
N LEU A 4 3.43 1.49 -6.95
CA LEU A 4 4.37 2.54 -6.51
C LEU A 4 5.78 1.96 -6.33
N HIS A 5 5.89 0.79 -5.70
CA HIS A 5 7.17 0.11 -5.53
C HIS A 5 7.81 -0.26 -6.87
N ARG A 6 7.05 -0.84 -7.81
CA ARG A 6 7.56 -1.19 -9.15
C ARG A 6 7.99 0.05 -9.93
N SER A 7 7.22 1.13 -9.90
CA SER A 7 7.55 2.39 -10.58
C SER A 7 8.82 3.00 -9.99
N LEU A 8 8.95 3.02 -8.66
CA LEU A 8 10.16 3.47 -7.97
C LEU A 8 11.40 2.67 -8.40
N ARG A 9 11.29 1.33 -8.46
CA ARG A 9 12.41 0.46 -8.86
C ARG A 9 12.80 0.65 -10.33
N ARG A 10 11.82 0.87 -11.22
CA ARG A 10 12.06 1.11 -12.66
C ARG A 10 12.69 2.47 -12.90
N ASP A 11 12.11 3.50 -12.31
CA ASP A 11 12.42 4.90 -12.67
C ASP A 11 13.51 5.49 -11.77
N ALA A 12 13.82 4.84 -10.64
CA ALA A 12 14.67 5.36 -9.55
C ALA A 12 14.13 6.67 -8.96
N HIS A 13 12.84 6.95 -9.14
CA HIS A 13 12.18 8.17 -8.68
C HIS A 13 10.67 7.97 -8.55
N LEU A 14 10.04 8.83 -7.75
CA LEU A 14 8.59 9.02 -7.73
C LEU A 14 8.28 10.51 -7.64
N LYS A 15 7.20 10.96 -8.29
CA LYS A 15 6.66 12.32 -8.16
C LYS A 15 6.07 12.56 -6.75
N HIS A 16 5.82 13.83 -6.41
CA HIS A 16 5.48 14.28 -5.05
C HIS A 16 4.42 13.43 -4.35
N TYR A 17 3.23 13.30 -4.93
CA TYR A 17 2.14 12.53 -4.32
C TYR A 17 2.41 11.03 -4.24
N GLY A 18 3.19 10.48 -5.19
CA GLY A 18 3.66 9.09 -5.13
C GLY A 18 4.63 8.86 -3.98
N ARG A 19 5.56 9.80 -3.76
CA ARG A 19 6.44 9.78 -2.58
C ARG A 19 5.62 9.85 -1.31
N LEU A 20 4.70 10.81 -1.18
CA LEU A 20 3.90 10.99 0.02
C LEU A 20 3.06 9.73 0.34
N GLN A 21 2.26 9.25 -0.61
CA GLN A 21 1.43 8.05 -0.41
C GLN A 21 2.28 6.84 0.00
N TYR A 22 3.46 6.66 -0.61
CA TYR A 22 4.31 5.52 -0.31
C TYR A 22 5.08 5.67 1.01
N THR A 23 5.61 6.85 1.32
CA THR A 23 6.25 7.15 2.61
C THR A 23 5.31 6.88 3.77
N LEU A 24 4.06 7.35 3.68
CA LEU A 24 3.09 7.14 4.74
C LEU A 24 2.67 5.68 4.87
N PHE A 25 2.58 4.95 3.75
CA PHE A 25 2.41 3.50 3.79
C PHE A 25 3.59 2.80 4.48
N LEU A 26 4.84 3.13 4.13
CA LEU A 26 6.05 2.56 4.72
C LEU A 26 6.12 2.82 6.23
N LYS A 27 5.84 4.05 6.64
CA LYS A 27 5.70 4.42 8.05
C LYS A 27 4.65 3.55 8.76
N GLY A 28 3.47 3.39 8.15
CA GLY A 28 2.38 2.62 8.75
C GLY A 28 2.61 1.10 8.80
N ILE A 29 3.60 0.56 8.07
CA ILE A 29 4.02 -0.84 8.22
C ILE A 29 5.22 -1.01 9.15
N GLY A 30 5.70 0.07 9.77
CA GLY A 30 6.70 0.02 10.83
C GLY A 30 8.08 0.58 10.48
N LEU A 31 8.34 1.07 9.26
CA LEU A 31 9.64 1.71 8.97
C LEU A 31 9.78 2.98 9.80
N ASN A 32 10.82 3.03 10.63
CA ASN A 32 11.15 4.24 11.37
C ASN A 32 11.74 5.31 10.42
N LEU A 33 11.93 6.51 10.95
CA LEU A 33 12.40 7.65 10.15
C LEU A 33 13.77 7.38 9.49
N GLU A 34 14.72 6.82 10.22
CA GLU A 34 16.07 6.56 9.73
C GLU A 34 16.07 5.52 8.62
N GLU A 35 15.34 4.43 8.81
CA GLU A 35 15.12 3.39 7.80
C GLU A 35 14.44 3.95 6.56
N CYS A 36 13.45 4.83 6.72
CA CYS A 36 12.74 5.46 5.61
C CYS A 36 13.66 6.42 4.83
N LEU A 37 14.53 7.16 5.50
CA LEU A 37 15.54 8.00 4.86
C LEU A 37 16.54 7.15 4.06
N MET A 38 17.04 6.06 4.63
CA MET A 38 17.92 5.11 3.95
C MET A 38 17.22 4.46 2.73
N PHE A 39 15.95 4.08 2.89
CA PHE A 39 15.12 3.53 1.82
C PHE A 39 14.99 4.49 0.64
N TRP A 40 14.62 5.75 0.89
CA TRP A 40 14.47 6.74 -0.18
C TRP A 40 15.80 7.10 -0.82
N ARG A 41 16.86 7.24 -0.01
CA ARG A 41 18.18 7.57 -0.52
C ARG A 41 18.72 6.49 -1.45
N SER A 42 18.64 5.23 -1.03
CA SER A 42 19.06 4.08 -1.85
C SER A 42 18.20 3.90 -3.10
N SER A 43 16.89 4.14 -3.00
CA SER A 43 15.98 4.05 -4.14
C SER A 43 16.27 5.11 -5.20
N PHE A 44 16.62 6.33 -4.78
CA PHE A 44 16.99 7.45 -5.65
C PHE A 44 18.48 7.42 -6.02
N HIS A 45 18.99 6.26 -6.43
CA HIS A 45 20.41 6.07 -6.75
C HIS A 45 20.93 6.93 -7.92
N LYS A 46 20.04 7.49 -8.73
CA LYS A 46 20.37 8.45 -9.80
C LYS A 46 20.44 9.91 -9.34
N VAL A 47 20.05 10.19 -8.09
CA VAL A 47 20.09 11.51 -7.46
C VAL A 47 21.32 11.60 -6.56
N THR A 48 22.02 12.73 -6.62
CA THR A 48 23.20 12.98 -5.77
C THR A 48 22.82 13.15 -4.31
N ASP A 49 23.77 12.96 -3.39
CA ASP A 49 23.52 13.18 -1.95
C ASP A 49 23.08 14.61 -1.66
N ASP A 50 23.74 15.59 -2.28
CA ASP A 50 23.42 17.01 -2.12
C ASP A 50 21.98 17.32 -2.56
N GLN A 51 21.60 16.85 -3.75
CA GLN A 51 20.24 17.05 -4.26
C GLN A 51 19.20 16.31 -3.39
N PHE A 52 19.51 15.10 -2.93
CA PHE A 52 18.63 14.36 -2.01
C PHE A 52 18.37 15.13 -0.72
N ASN A 53 19.44 15.64 -0.10
CA ASN A 53 19.37 16.39 1.14
C ASN A 53 18.60 17.71 0.99
N LYS A 54 18.80 18.41 -0.13
CA LYS A 54 18.15 19.69 -0.42
C LYS A 54 16.67 19.56 -0.76
N GLU A 55 16.31 18.60 -1.59
CA GLU A 55 14.96 18.55 -2.21
C GLU A 55 14.02 17.51 -1.57
N TYR A 56 14.55 16.46 -0.95
CA TYR A 56 13.74 15.30 -0.56
C TYR A 56 13.75 15.02 0.94
N ARG A 57 14.90 15.15 1.60
CA ARG A 57 15.08 14.81 3.03
C ARG A 57 14.06 15.51 3.92
N TYR A 58 13.83 16.80 3.71
CA TYR A 58 12.85 17.58 4.48
C TYR A 58 11.44 16.97 4.44
N ASN A 59 10.98 16.57 3.26
CA ASN A 59 9.62 16.03 3.08
C ASN A 59 9.42 14.69 3.81
N VAL A 60 10.46 13.85 3.87
CA VAL A 60 10.41 12.60 4.65
C VAL A 60 10.30 12.92 6.14
N ARG A 61 11.17 13.79 6.67
CA ARG A 61 11.13 14.21 8.08
C ARG A 61 9.77 14.83 8.46
N HIS A 62 9.19 15.63 7.56
CA HIS A 62 7.88 16.24 7.73
C HIS A 62 6.75 15.19 7.79
N ALA A 63 6.80 14.13 6.97
CA ALA A 63 5.84 13.04 7.03
C ALA A 63 5.83 12.30 8.38
N TYR A 64 6.99 12.24 9.05
CA TYR A 64 7.17 11.68 10.39
C TYR A 64 6.92 12.69 11.52
N GLY A 65 6.67 13.97 11.22
CA GLY A 65 6.41 14.99 12.23
C GLY A 65 7.65 15.44 13.01
N GLU A 66 8.85 15.10 12.53
CA GLU A 66 10.11 15.51 13.14
C GLU A 66 10.44 16.99 12.86
N VAL A 67 9.93 17.51 11.74
CA VAL A 67 10.04 18.92 11.36
C VAL A 67 8.69 19.45 10.90
N GLY A 68 8.43 20.73 11.17
CA GLY A 68 7.13 21.35 10.88
C GLY A 68 5.99 20.78 11.72
N GLY A 69 4.77 21.28 11.48
CA GLY A 69 3.55 20.83 12.15
C GLY A 69 2.76 21.96 12.81
N ASP A 70 1.49 22.08 12.43
CA ASP A 70 0.48 22.81 13.22
C ASP A 70 0.28 22.07 14.57
N SER A 71 -0.22 22.79 15.57
CA SER A 71 -0.68 22.32 16.88
C SER A 71 -1.37 20.95 16.87
N ASN A 72 -2.16 20.64 15.83
CA ASN A 72 -2.86 19.36 15.66
C ASN A 72 -2.02 18.16 15.18
N ARG A 73 -0.73 18.35 14.85
CA ARG A 73 0.15 17.30 14.26
C ARG A 73 1.46 17.07 15.01
N ARG A 74 1.63 17.70 16.17
CA ARG A 74 2.86 17.59 16.97
C ARG A 74 3.09 16.13 17.40
N GLY A 75 4.30 15.64 17.14
CA GLY A 75 4.80 14.34 17.63
C GLY A 75 4.50 13.13 16.73
N GLY A 76 3.48 13.18 15.88
CA GLY A 76 3.03 12.01 15.11
C GLY A 76 3.13 12.12 13.58
N GLY A 77 3.29 13.33 13.01
CA GLY A 77 3.27 13.54 11.55
C GLY A 77 1.92 13.18 10.90
N TYR A 78 1.92 12.89 9.59
CA TYR A 78 0.69 12.48 8.91
C TYR A 78 0.38 11.00 9.14
N SER A 79 -0.91 10.69 9.28
CA SER A 79 -1.40 9.31 9.28
C SER A 79 -1.31 8.68 7.88
N PRO A 80 -1.07 7.36 7.78
CA PRO A 80 -1.21 6.62 6.54
C PRO A 80 -2.55 6.85 5.84
N TYR A 81 -2.55 6.86 4.52
CA TYR A 81 -3.76 7.14 3.76
C TYR A 81 -4.69 5.92 3.71
N SER A 82 -5.95 6.13 4.10
CA SER A 82 -7.03 5.17 3.88
C SER A 82 -7.35 5.02 2.40
N CYS A 83 -8.02 3.92 2.02
CA CYS A 83 -8.49 3.74 0.64
C CYS A 83 -9.39 4.90 0.22
N GLN A 84 -10.29 5.38 1.10
CA GLN A 84 -11.13 6.53 0.82
C GLN A 84 -10.30 7.76 0.49
N LYS A 85 -9.29 8.10 1.31
CA LYS A 85 -8.42 9.24 1.06
C LYS A 85 -7.67 9.12 -0.28
N ILE A 86 -7.11 7.96 -0.58
CA ILE A 86 -6.42 7.68 -1.88
C ILE A 86 -7.38 7.84 -3.07
N LEU A 87 -8.66 7.55 -2.88
CA LEU A 87 -9.68 7.67 -3.94
C LEU A 87 -10.17 9.10 -4.13
N THR A 88 -10.24 9.91 -3.08
CA THR A 88 -10.89 11.23 -3.13
C THR A 88 -9.93 12.42 -3.18
N GLU A 89 -8.66 12.24 -2.85
CA GLU A 89 -7.67 13.33 -2.83
C GLU A 89 -7.16 13.65 -4.26
N HIS A 90 -5.86 13.82 -4.47
CA HIS A 90 -5.34 14.19 -5.78
C HIS A 90 -5.41 13.01 -6.77
N PRO A 91 -6.09 13.15 -7.93
CA PRO A 91 -6.06 12.14 -8.98
C PRO A 91 -4.71 12.16 -9.72
N PRO A 92 -4.15 11.00 -10.11
CA PRO A 92 -2.87 10.94 -10.80
C PRO A 92 -2.95 11.52 -12.21
N GLY A 93 -2.02 12.41 -12.55
CA GLY A 93 -1.78 12.91 -13.89
C GLY A 93 -0.65 12.16 -14.64
N PRO A 94 -0.24 12.65 -15.82
CA PRO A 94 0.80 12.04 -16.62
C PRO A 94 2.13 11.84 -15.85
N GLY A 95 2.63 10.61 -15.86
CA GLY A 95 3.86 10.22 -15.16
C GLY A 95 3.75 10.16 -13.63
N GLU A 96 2.55 10.28 -13.07
CA GLU A 96 2.30 10.06 -11.65
C GLU A 96 1.80 8.64 -11.38
N ALA A 97 2.43 7.96 -10.41
CA ALA A 97 2.14 6.56 -10.08
C ALA A 97 1.25 6.38 -8.84
N HIS A 98 0.71 7.46 -8.28
CA HIS A 98 -0.07 7.45 -7.04
C HIS A 98 -1.55 7.11 -7.29
N GLY A 99 -2.32 7.01 -6.21
CA GLY A 99 -3.74 6.68 -6.26
C GLY A 99 -4.04 5.18 -6.15
N CYS A 100 -5.27 4.82 -6.52
CA CYS A 100 -5.77 3.45 -6.50
C CYS A 100 -5.81 2.89 -7.93
N PRO A 101 -5.07 1.80 -8.24
CA PRO A 101 -5.09 1.18 -9.58
C PRO A 101 -6.49 0.77 -10.03
N TYR A 102 -7.33 0.27 -9.11
CA TYR A 102 -8.70 -0.13 -9.42
C TYR A 102 -9.59 1.03 -9.89
N ARG A 103 -9.25 2.28 -9.55
CA ARG A 103 -9.95 3.48 -10.03
C ARG A 103 -9.26 4.11 -11.24
N HIS A 104 -7.95 4.28 -11.17
CA HIS A 104 -7.23 5.16 -12.09
C HIS A 104 -6.63 4.43 -13.31
N PHE A 105 -6.53 3.11 -13.28
CA PHE A 105 -6.05 2.36 -14.44
C PHE A 105 -7.19 2.05 -15.41
N ASN A 106 -6.84 1.97 -16.70
CA ASN A 106 -7.66 1.26 -17.67
C ASN A 106 -7.61 -0.26 -17.38
N MET A 107 -8.51 -1.03 -18.01
CA MET A 107 -8.64 -2.46 -17.70
C MET A 107 -7.39 -3.26 -18.11
N GLU A 108 -6.70 -2.85 -19.18
CA GLU A 108 -5.47 -3.49 -19.65
C GLU A 108 -4.35 -3.39 -18.61
N ASN A 109 -4.05 -2.16 -18.14
CA ASN A 109 -3.01 -1.93 -17.14
C ASN A 109 -3.38 -2.55 -15.80
N LEU A 110 -4.67 -2.55 -15.42
CA LEU A 110 -5.13 -3.21 -14.20
C LEU A 110 -4.94 -4.72 -14.28
N THR A 111 -5.29 -5.32 -15.42
CA THR A 111 -5.12 -6.77 -15.66
C THR A 111 -3.64 -7.14 -15.59
N ALA A 112 -2.77 -6.39 -16.28
CA ALA A 112 -1.32 -6.63 -16.25
C ALA A 112 -0.75 -6.54 -14.83
N LEU A 113 -1.18 -5.54 -14.04
CA LEU A 113 -0.74 -5.41 -12.64
C LEU A 113 -1.18 -6.59 -11.79
N VAL A 114 -2.44 -7.01 -11.89
CA VAL A 114 -3.03 -8.09 -11.11
C VAL A 114 -2.46 -9.45 -11.50
N GLN A 115 -2.21 -9.69 -12.80
CA GLN A 115 -1.50 -10.87 -13.28
C GLN A 115 -0.05 -10.92 -12.77
N ALA A 116 0.63 -9.79 -12.75
CA ALA A 116 1.98 -9.70 -12.19
C ALA A 116 2.02 -9.90 -10.66
N MET A 117 0.87 -9.91 -9.99
CA MET A 117 0.70 -10.30 -8.59
C MET A 117 0.34 -11.78 -8.41
N GLY A 118 0.22 -12.55 -9.49
CA GLY A 118 -0.07 -13.99 -9.48
C GLY A 118 -1.53 -14.36 -9.71
N VAL A 119 -2.38 -13.43 -10.15
CA VAL A 119 -3.80 -13.69 -10.42
C VAL A 119 -4.03 -13.90 -11.92
N SER A 120 -4.18 -15.15 -12.36
CA SER A 120 -4.47 -15.52 -13.75
C SER A 120 -5.86 -16.09 -13.97
N ASP A 121 -6.64 -16.31 -12.90
CA ASP A 121 -7.98 -16.88 -12.95
C ASP A 121 -8.96 -15.94 -13.69
N ARG A 122 -9.59 -16.46 -14.75
CA ARG A 122 -10.51 -15.68 -15.60
C ARG A 122 -11.75 -15.20 -14.85
N SER A 123 -12.28 -16.01 -13.92
CA SER A 123 -13.45 -15.63 -13.13
C SER A 123 -13.13 -14.49 -12.17
N VAL A 124 -11.92 -14.48 -11.60
CA VAL A 124 -11.44 -13.40 -10.74
C VAL A 124 -11.26 -12.11 -11.52
N LEU A 125 -10.60 -12.18 -12.69
CA LEU A 125 -10.40 -11.01 -13.56
C LEU A 125 -11.74 -10.40 -14.03
N GLN A 126 -12.72 -11.25 -14.35
CA GLN A 126 -14.07 -10.82 -14.69
C GLN A 126 -14.76 -10.13 -13.51
N GLY A 127 -14.67 -10.70 -12.30
CA GLY A 127 -15.21 -10.07 -11.08
C GLY A 127 -14.56 -8.72 -10.77
N ILE A 128 -13.25 -8.58 -10.96
CA ILE A 128 -12.53 -7.30 -10.80
C ILE A 128 -13.10 -6.25 -11.76
N LYS A 129 -13.34 -6.64 -13.02
CA LYS A 129 -13.93 -5.75 -14.03
C LYS A 129 -15.31 -5.26 -13.60
N GLU A 130 -16.18 -6.18 -13.18
CA GLU A 130 -17.54 -5.86 -12.76
C GLU A 130 -17.57 -4.96 -11.52
N ASP A 131 -16.73 -5.25 -10.53
CA ASP A 131 -16.61 -4.42 -9.32
C ASP A 131 -16.10 -3.01 -9.67
N ARG A 132 -15.11 -2.91 -10.55
CA ARG A 132 -14.59 -1.62 -11.05
C ARG A 132 -15.65 -0.83 -11.80
N ASP A 133 -16.39 -1.46 -12.71
CA ASP A 133 -17.40 -0.80 -13.53
C ASP A 133 -18.57 -0.27 -12.68
N LYS A 134 -18.87 -0.95 -11.55
CA LYS A 134 -19.79 -0.49 -10.51
C LYS A 134 -19.16 0.48 -9.51
N GLN A 135 -17.93 0.94 -9.75
CA GLN A 135 -17.14 1.80 -8.87
C GLN A 135 -16.90 1.24 -7.45
N LYS A 136 -16.99 -0.07 -7.27
CA LYS A 136 -16.71 -0.80 -6.02
C LYS A 136 -15.23 -1.17 -5.93
N PHE A 137 -14.36 -0.16 -5.94
CA PHE A 137 -12.90 -0.36 -6.03
C PHE A 137 -12.30 -1.16 -4.87
N HIS A 138 -12.83 -0.99 -3.65
CA HIS A 138 -12.39 -1.77 -2.49
C HIS A 138 -12.79 -3.24 -2.62
N MET A 139 -13.97 -3.55 -3.18
CA MET A 139 -14.39 -4.94 -3.44
C MET A 139 -13.47 -5.61 -4.46
N ALA A 140 -13.12 -4.91 -5.55
CA ALA A 140 -12.15 -5.41 -6.52
C ALA A 140 -10.78 -5.73 -5.87
N CYS A 141 -10.32 -4.87 -4.96
CA CYS A 141 -9.09 -5.10 -4.19
C CYS A 141 -9.19 -6.31 -3.25
N ASN A 142 -10.31 -6.46 -2.53
CA ASN A 142 -10.54 -7.58 -1.62
C ASN A 142 -10.64 -8.90 -2.38
N ARG A 143 -11.27 -8.92 -3.56
CA ARG A 143 -11.31 -10.11 -4.43
C ARG A 143 -9.91 -10.61 -4.79
N VAL A 144 -8.98 -9.70 -5.10
CA VAL A 144 -7.58 -10.04 -5.35
C VAL A 144 -6.92 -10.58 -4.08
N PHE A 145 -7.15 -9.95 -2.92
CA PHE A 145 -6.63 -10.40 -1.64
C PHE A 145 -7.08 -11.83 -1.32
N GLU A 146 -8.38 -12.09 -1.39
CA GLU A 146 -9.00 -13.40 -1.11
C GLU A 146 -8.46 -14.49 -2.04
N HIS A 147 -8.27 -14.17 -3.33
CA HIS A 147 -7.69 -15.12 -4.27
C HIS A 147 -6.24 -15.48 -3.93
N ILE A 148 -5.40 -14.47 -3.66
CA ILE A 148 -3.97 -14.65 -3.36
C ILE A 148 -3.75 -15.39 -2.04
N HIS A 149 -4.66 -15.24 -1.08
CA HIS A 149 -4.56 -15.85 0.26
C HIS A 149 -5.56 -16.98 0.49
N LYS A 150 -6.12 -17.56 -0.58
CA LYS A 150 -7.21 -18.56 -0.47
C LYS A 150 -6.82 -19.75 0.41
N ALA A 151 -5.58 -20.22 0.29
CA ALA A 151 -5.08 -21.37 1.06
C ALA A 151 -4.88 -21.01 2.54
N GLU A 152 -4.29 -19.86 2.82
CA GLU A 152 -4.04 -19.36 4.17
C GLU A 152 -5.34 -19.03 4.90
N ILE A 153 -6.31 -18.39 4.23
CA ILE A 153 -7.64 -18.12 4.79
C ILE A 153 -8.37 -19.42 5.12
N LYS A 154 -8.28 -20.44 4.25
CA LYS A 154 -8.88 -21.75 4.53
C LYS A 154 -8.25 -22.36 5.79
N LYS A 155 -6.92 -22.39 5.88
CA LYS A 155 -6.19 -22.89 7.05
C LYS A 155 -6.58 -22.14 8.33
N ALA A 156 -6.60 -20.81 8.30
CA ALA A 156 -6.95 -20.00 9.46
C ALA A 156 -8.38 -20.26 9.98
N LYS A 157 -9.32 -20.55 9.08
CA LYS A 157 -10.69 -20.95 9.43
C LYS A 157 -10.73 -22.34 10.05
N ASP A 158 -10.04 -23.30 9.45
CA ASP A 158 -9.99 -24.68 9.92
C ASP A 158 -9.36 -24.77 11.33
N GLU A 159 -8.37 -23.91 11.63
CA GLU A 159 -7.67 -23.84 12.92
C GLU A 159 -8.33 -22.90 13.95
N SER A 160 -9.46 -22.26 13.62
CA SER A 160 -10.13 -21.24 14.47
C SER A 160 -9.22 -20.09 14.92
N VAL A 161 -8.21 -19.75 14.12
CA VAL A 161 -7.20 -18.72 14.46
C VAL A 161 -7.67 -17.31 14.13
N MET A 162 -8.66 -17.17 13.23
CA MET A 162 -9.23 -15.87 12.87
C MET A 162 -10.70 -15.74 13.26
N THR A 163 -11.07 -14.61 13.88
CA THR A 163 -12.46 -14.26 14.16
C THR A 163 -13.15 -13.76 12.88
N SER A 164 -14.49 -13.84 12.84
CA SER A 164 -15.29 -13.32 11.72
C SER A 164 -15.02 -11.83 11.42
N ASN A 165 -14.73 -11.04 12.46
CA ASN A 165 -14.39 -9.61 12.34
C ASN A 165 -13.05 -9.40 11.61
N GLN A 166 -12.11 -10.33 11.77
CA GLN A 166 -10.84 -10.30 11.04
C GLN A 166 -10.95 -10.74 9.58
N LEU A 167 -12.15 -11.09 9.10
CA LEU A 167 -12.47 -11.32 7.69
C LEU A 167 -13.28 -10.16 7.08
N GLU A 168 -13.43 -9.05 7.79
CA GLU A 168 -14.10 -7.85 7.28
C GLU A 168 -13.42 -7.26 6.04
N THR A 169 -14.20 -6.48 5.29
CA THR A 169 -13.75 -5.83 4.06
C THR A 169 -12.58 -4.88 4.34
N ILE A 170 -11.47 -5.09 3.65
CA ILE A 170 -10.26 -4.28 3.80
C ILE A 170 -10.47 -2.92 3.12
N VAL A 171 -10.37 -1.84 3.89
CA VAL A 171 -10.52 -0.45 3.43
C VAL A 171 -9.28 0.43 3.69
N HIS A 172 -8.15 -0.19 4.06
CA HIS A 172 -6.89 0.51 4.31
C HIS A 172 -5.69 -0.26 3.74
N PRO A 173 -4.74 0.39 3.02
CA PRO A 173 -3.57 -0.29 2.46
C PRO A 173 -2.66 -0.96 3.50
N ASN A 174 -2.45 -0.30 4.65
CA ASN A 174 -1.67 -0.89 5.75
C ASN A 174 -2.37 -2.10 6.38
N GLU A 175 -3.71 -2.11 6.44
CA GLU A 175 -4.46 -3.28 6.91
C GLU A 175 -4.34 -4.45 5.93
N TYR A 176 -4.42 -4.17 4.62
CA TYR A 176 -4.12 -5.16 3.58
C TYR A 176 -2.75 -5.81 3.82
N PHE A 177 -1.72 -5.00 4.08
CA PHE A 177 -0.37 -5.50 4.33
C PHE A 177 -0.30 -6.32 5.62
N LYS A 178 -0.80 -5.79 6.75
CA LYS A 178 -0.79 -6.45 8.05
C LYS A 178 -1.47 -7.82 7.95
N ARG A 179 -2.68 -7.88 7.41
CA ARG A 179 -3.42 -9.14 7.24
C ARG A 179 -2.72 -10.10 6.29
N SER A 180 -2.17 -9.62 5.17
CA SER A 180 -1.39 -10.44 4.24
C SER A 180 -0.17 -11.07 4.91
N TYR A 181 0.58 -10.28 5.68
CA TYR A 181 1.75 -10.74 6.42
C TYR A 181 1.38 -11.81 7.45
N LEU A 182 0.30 -11.61 8.19
CA LEU A 182 -0.15 -12.54 9.23
C LEU A 182 -0.62 -13.86 8.64
N LEU A 183 -1.41 -13.82 7.56
CA LEU A 183 -1.84 -15.02 6.83
C LEU A 183 -0.65 -15.83 6.30
N LYS A 184 0.38 -15.17 5.76
CA LYS A 184 1.56 -15.86 5.21
C LYS A 184 2.50 -16.41 6.28
N ASN A 185 2.40 -15.92 7.52
CA ASN A 185 3.23 -16.36 8.65
C ASN A 185 2.44 -17.16 9.71
N LEU A 186 1.24 -17.66 9.38
CA LEU A 186 0.45 -18.52 10.27
C LEU A 186 1.29 -19.68 10.82
N GLY A 187 1.48 -19.68 12.15
CA GLY A 187 2.20 -20.72 12.89
C GLY A 187 3.72 -20.55 12.97
N LYS A 188 4.29 -19.43 12.48
CA LYS A 188 5.75 -19.17 12.55
C LYS A 188 6.17 -18.26 13.71
N ASP A 189 5.27 -17.45 14.26
CA ASP A 189 5.57 -16.55 15.36
C ASP A 189 4.57 -16.72 16.50
N GLY A 190 5.06 -17.00 17.71
CA GLY A 190 4.27 -17.08 18.94
C GLY A 190 3.78 -15.72 19.48
N ASP A 191 4.20 -14.61 18.86
CA ASP A 191 4.01 -13.25 19.40
C ASP A 191 3.13 -12.33 18.55
N VAL A 192 2.71 -12.72 17.35
CA VAL A 192 1.83 -11.83 16.54
C VAL A 192 0.37 -12.22 16.70
N LYS A 193 -0.17 -11.95 17.90
CA LYS A 193 -1.61 -11.96 18.11
C LYS A 193 -2.22 -10.85 17.26
N MET A 194 -3.19 -11.22 16.43
CA MET A 194 -4.08 -10.25 15.81
C MET A 194 -4.97 -9.69 16.92
N GLU A 195 -4.53 -8.63 17.58
CA GLU A 195 -5.39 -7.91 18.53
C GLU A 195 -6.57 -7.29 17.78
N ASP A 196 -7.76 -7.40 18.40
CA ASP A 196 -9.07 -7.00 17.89
C ASP A 196 -9.20 -5.50 17.57
#